data_AF-A0A847QX21-F1
#
_entry.id   AF-A0A847QX21-F1
#
_cell.length_a   1.000
_cell.length_b   1.000
_cell.length_c   1.000
_cell.angle_alpha   90.00
_cell.angle_beta   90.00
_cell.angle_gamma   90.00
#
_symmetry.space_group_name_H-M   'P 1'
#
loop_
_entity.id
_entity.type
_entity.pdbx_description
1 polymer ?
#
loop_
_entity_poly.entity_id
_entity_poly.type
_entity_poly.pdbx_seq_one_letter_code
_entity_poly.pdbx_strand_id
1 'polypeptide(L)'
;MLISEKNKKSKSKLATVLLILIMSVLFLACSMNNQAESRTNGEKEALYQFAKDILNEDRTMDKINGNLIPQRKIELLNSNSEVIAEYIEFQSESEEYIGYIIRDIHNGHIYDYSAEGNLFEGLLTKSGLTYDDAFTSKVYFVNPFEIYIELVGGKIIDLMPASGTYPVEITKNQLEDAFSLRSVEYRNSSNEK
;
A
#
# COMPACT_ATOMS: atom_id res chain seq x y z
N MET A 1 39.63 -38.52 -51.74
CA MET A 1 39.48 -38.25 -50.30
C MET A 1 38.66 -36.97 -50.15
N LEU A 2 37.34 -37.07 -50.03
CA LEU A 2 36.41 -35.92 -49.97
C LEU A 2 35.43 -36.13 -48.82
N ILE A 3 35.80 -35.66 -47.63
CA ILE A 3 34.88 -35.51 -46.50
C ILE A 3 35.19 -34.16 -45.86
N SER A 4 34.59 -33.07 -46.36
CA SER A 4 34.57 -31.80 -45.63
C SER A 4 33.51 -30.83 -46.15
N GLU A 5 32.23 -31.20 -46.16
CA GLU A 5 31.16 -30.20 -46.38
C GLU A 5 29.95 -30.34 -45.44
N LYS A 6 29.83 -31.43 -44.68
CA LYS A 6 28.61 -31.69 -43.89
C LYS A 6 28.49 -30.89 -42.58
N ASN A 7 29.56 -30.21 -42.13
CA ASN A 7 29.60 -29.57 -40.79
C ASN A 7 29.28 -28.07 -40.75
N LYS A 8 29.16 -27.38 -41.89
CA LYS A 8 28.94 -25.91 -41.90
C LYS A 8 27.45 -25.52 -41.84
N LYS A 9 26.55 -26.34 -42.40
CA LYS A 9 25.10 -26.06 -42.49
C LYS A 9 24.34 -26.24 -41.17
N SER A 10 24.85 -27.06 -40.24
CA SER A 10 24.22 -27.35 -38.95
C SER A 10 24.40 -26.20 -37.93
N LYS A 11 25.61 -25.63 -37.85
CA LYS A 11 25.93 -24.54 -36.92
C LYS A 11 25.17 -23.24 -37.21
N SER A 12 24.89 -22.97 -38.49
CA SER A 12 24.12 -21.79 -38.92
C SER A 12 22.66 -21.85 -38.46
N LYS A 13 22.00 -23.01 -38.55
CA LYS A 13 20.60 -23.15 -38.12
C LYS A 13 20.44 -23.03 -36.60
N LEU A 14 21.40 -23.54 -35.83
CA LEU A 14 21.38 -23.44 -34.36
C LEU A 14 21.53 -21.99 -33.89
N ALA A 15 22.42 -21.23 -34.54
CA ALA A 15 22.63 -19.82 -34.23
C ALA A 15 21.39 -18.96 -34.53
N THR A 16 20.70 -19.23 -35.64
CA THR A 16 19.47 -18.50 -35.99
C THR A 16 18.31 -18.79 -35.02
N VAL A 17 18.16 -20.04 -34.59
CA VAL A 17 17.13 -20.42 -33.60
C VAL A 17 17.41 -19.75 -32.25
N LEU A 18 18.68 -19.72 -31.81
CA LEU A 18 19.07 -19.06 -30.56
C LEU A 18 18.77 -17.55 -30.59
N LEU A 19 18.99 -16.91 -31.74
CA LEU A 19 18.79 -15.46 -31.91
C LEU A 19 17.29 -15.08 -31.91
N ILE A 20 16.43 -15.93 -32.48
CA ILE A 20 14.97 -15.76 -32.42
C ILE A 20 14.47 -15.93 -30.97
N LEU A 21 15.05 -16.87 -30.22
CA LEU A 21 14.68 -17.15 -28.82
C LEU A 21 15.09 -16.01 -27.88
N ILE A 22 16.23 -15.36 -28.13
CA ILE A 22 16.67 -14.18 -27.37
C ILE A 22 15.76 -12.98 -27.67
N MET A 23 15.37 -12.79 -28.93
CA MET A 23 14.48 -11.69 -29.32
C MET A 23 13.06 -11.85 -28.77
N SER A 24 12.53 -13.08 -28.65
CA SER A 24 11.20 -13.31 -28.04
C SER A 24 11.19 -13.07 -26.53
N VAL A 25 12.27 -13.39 -25.81
CA VAL A 25 12.40 -13.09 -24.37
C VAL A 25 12.48 -11.59 -24.12
N LEU A 26 13.17 -10.83 -24.98
CA LEU A 26 13.23 -9.36 -24.90
C LEU A 26 11.86 -8.70 -25.15
N PHE A 27 11.05 -9.23 -26.07
CA PHE A 27 9.70 -8.73 -26.31
C PHE A 27 8.73 -9.02 -25.15
N LEU A 28 8.87 -10.16 -24.46
CA LEU A 28 8.10 -10.47 -23.25
C LEU A 28 8.54 -9.61 -22.04
N ALA A 29 9.83 -9.31 -21.89
CA ALA A 29 10.30 -8.43 -20.81
C ALA A 29 9.82 -6.97 -20.98
N CYS A 30 9.76 -6.46 -22.22
CA CYS A 30 9.25 -5.12 -22.49
C CYS A 30 7.71 -5.00 -22.35
N SER A 31 6.95 -6.07 -22.62
CA SER A 31 5.49 -6.02 -22.50
C SER A 31 5.00 -6.08 -21.05
N MET A 32 5.76 -6.72 -20.14
CA MET A 32 5.45 -6.76 -18.71
C MET A 32 5.74 -5.44 -18.00
N ASN A 33 6.74 -4.68 -18.45
CA ASN A 33 7.09 -3.39 -17.84
C ASN A 33 6.03 -2.30 -18.12
N ASN A 34 5.49 -2.25 -19.34
CA ASN A 34 4.46 -1.28 -19.71
C ASN A 34 3.09 -1.54 -19.03
N GLN A 35 2.77 -2.79 -18.69
CA GLN A 35 1.56 -3.11 -17.93
C GLN A 35 1.68 -2.78 -16.44
N ALA A 36 2.89 -2.88 -15.87
CA ALA A 36 3.15 -2.49 -14.49
C ALA A 36 3.15 -0.96 -14.31
N GLU A 37 3.75 -0.20 -15.24
CA GLU A 37 3.72 1.27 -15.24
C GLU A 37 2.32 1.84 -15.53
N SER A 38 1.55 1.22 -16.43
CA SER A 38 0.18 1.68 -16.74
C SER A 38 -0.79 1.47 -15.58
N ARG A 39 -0.66 0.37 -14.83
CA ARG A 39 -1.51 0.11 -13.65
C ARG A 39 -1.16 1.04 -12.49
N THR A 40 0.13 1.24 -12.23
CA THR A 40 0.59 2.14 -11.14
C THR A 40 0.25 3.60 -11.42
N ASN A 41 0.29 4.06 -12.68
CA ASN A 41 -0.12 5.43 -13.03
C ASN A 41 -1.63 5.65 -12.97
N GLY A 42 -2.44 4.68 -13.41
CA GLY A 42 -3.90 4.78 -13.34
C GLY A 42 -4.43 4.76 -11.90
N GLU A 43 -3.83 3.95 -11.04
CA GLU A 43 -4.17 3.87 -9.60
C GLU A 43 -3.81 5.16 -8.86
N LYS A 44 -2.63 5.73 -9.15
CA LYS A 44 -2.20 7.03 -8.61
C LYS A 44 -3.13 8.17 -9.02
N GLU A 45 -3.53 8.24 -10.28
CA GLU A 45 -4.43 9.29 -10.78
C GLU A 45 -5.83 9.18 -10.13
N ALA A 46 -6.35 7.96 -9.98
CA ALA A 46 -7.63 7.73 -9.32
C ALA A 46 -7.60 8.11 -7.84
N LEU A 47 -6.55 7.73 -7.11
CA LEU A 47 -6.33 8.14 -5.72
C LEU A 47 -6.17 9.66 -5.58
N TYR A 48 -5.48 10.29 -6.53
CA TYR A 48 -5.29 11.74 -6.56
C TYR A 48 -6.62 12.49 -6.74
N GLN A 49 -7.40 12.17 -7.78
CA GLN A 49 -8.68 12.85 -8.02
C GLN A 49 -9.66 12.62 -6.85
N PHE A 50 -9.66 11.41 -6.31
CA PHE A 50 -10.47 11.05 -5.15
C PHE A 50 -10.08 11.80 -3.87
N ALA A 51 -8.79 11.86 -3.54
CA ALA A 51 -8.30 12.62 -2.39
C ALA A 51 -8.56 14.12 -2.57
N LYS A 52 -8.43 14.63 -3.80
CA LYS A 52 -8.71 16.03 -4.13
C LYS A 52 -10.19 16.37 -3.94
N ASP A 53 -11.10 15.52 -4.38
CA ASP A 53 -12.54 15.76 -4.22
C ASP A 53 -12.92 15.79 -2.72
N ILE A 54 -12.33 14.91 -1.92
CA ILE A 54 -12.66 14.76 -0.49
C ILE A 54 -12.02 15.84 0.38
N LEU A 55 -10.74 16.15 0.14
CA LEU A 55 -10.05 17.21 0.88
C LEU A 55 -10.57 18.61 0.52
N ASN A 56 -11.25 18.78 -0.62
CA ASN A 56 -11.89 20.04 -1.00
C ASN A 56 -13.35 20.18 -0.52
N GLU A 57 -14.02 19.09 -0.12
CA GLU A 57 -15.43 19.14 0.33
C GLU A 57 -15.62 19.86 1.68
N ASP A 58 -14.60 19.91 2.55
CA ASP A 58 -14.69 20.53 3.88
C ASP A 58 -14.51 22.07 3.92
N ARG A 59 -14.42 22.74 2.75
CA ARG A 59 -14.59 24.20 2.58
C ARG A 59 -13.77 25.15 3.49
N THR A 60 -12.64 24.75 4.07
CA THR A 60 -11.75 25.68 4.81
C THR A 60 -10.29 25.67 4.41
N MET A 61 -9.85 24.77 3.53
CA MET A 61 -8.50 24.85 2.99
C MET A 61 -8.49 25.72 1.73
N ASP A 62 -7.60 26.71 1.71
CA ASP A 62 -7.22 27.41 0.49
C ASP A 62 -7.04 26.37 -0.62
N LYS A 63 -7.75 26.56 -1.75
CA LYS A 63 -7.73 25.67 -2.92
C LYS A 63 -6.38 24.98 -3.05
N ILE A 64 -6.33 23.66 -2.83
CA ILE A 64 -5.13 22.89 -3.11
C ILE A 64 -4.97 22.89 -4.64
N ASN A 65 -4.28 23.93 -5.13
CA ASN A 65 -3.91 24.10 -6.53
C ASN A 65 -2.62 23.32 -6.74
N GLY A 66 -2.74 22.09 -7.21
CA GLY A 66 -1.58 21.26 -7.54
C GLY A 66 -1.93 19.79 -7.61
N ASN A 67 -1.01 18.98 -8.12
CA ASN A 67 -1.11 17.53 -8.08
C ASN A 67 -0.82 17.02 -6.67
N LEU A 68 -1.70 16.17 -6.11
CA LEU A 68 -1.41 15.43 -4.88
C LEU A 68 -0.56 14.24 -5.26
N ILE A 69 0.58 14.12 -4.59
CA ILE A 69 1.52 13.04 -4.82
C ILE A 69 1.45 12.12 -3.59
N PRO A 70 1.07 10.83 -3.75
CA PRO A 70 1.17 9.87 -2.65
C PRO A 70 2.62 9.77 -2.18
N GLN A 71 2.85 10.03 -0.89
CA GLN A 71 4.18 10.04 -0.30
C GLN A 71 4.47 8.74 0.45
N ARG A 72 3.57 8.35 1.35
CA ARG A 72 3.69 7.16 2.19
C ARG A 72 2.43 6.32 2.06
N LYS A 73 2.61 5.01 2.08
CA LYS A 73 1.53 4.03 2.07
C LYS A 73 1.85 2.95 3.10
N ILE A 74 0.93 2.73 4.03
CA ILE A 74 1.02 1.69 5.06
C ILE A 74 -0.14 0.73 4.83
N GLU A 75 0.17 -0.55 4.68
CA GLU A 75 -0.82 -1.61 4.60
C GLU A 75 -1.43 -1.87 5.98
N LEU A 76 -2.75 -1.94 6.03
CA LEU A 76 -3.51 -2.14 7.25
C LEU A 76 -4.17 -3.52 7.22
N LEU A 77 -3.92 -4.30 8.27
CA LEU A 77 -4.19 -5.74 8.32
C LEU A 77 -5.39 -6.06 9.21
N ASN A 78 -6.17 -7.08 8.84
CA ASN A 78 -7.15 -7.70 9.73
C ASN A 78 -6.49 -8.73 10.68
N SER A 79 -7.30 -9.39 11.51
CA SER A 79 -6.86 -10.44 12.44
C SER A 79 -6.16 -11.64 11.76
N ASN A 80 -6.45 -11.88 10.48
CA ASN A 80 -5.86 -12.97 9.69
C ASN A 80 -4.58 -12.54 8.98
N SER A 81 -4.06 -11.33 9.25
CA SER A 81 -2.94 -10.73 8.52
C SER A 81 -3.21 -10.53 7.02
N GLU A 82 -4.46 -10.32 6.64
CA GLU A 82 -4.83 -9.93 5.28
C GLU A 82 -4.91 -8.41 5.19
N VAL A 83 -4.37 -7.82 4.12
CA VAL A 83 -4.50 -6.38 3.87
C VAL A 83 -5.95 -6.09 3.52
N ILE A 84 -6.56 -5.17 4.25
CA ILE A 84 -7.98 -4.81 4.15
C ILE A 84 -8.17 -3.31 3.86
N ALA A 85 -7.21 -2.51 4.25
CA ALA A 85 -7.22 -1.07 4.08
C ALA A 85 -5.78 -0.57 3.89
N GLU A 86 -5.68 0.67 3.44
CA GLU A 86 -4.41 1.36 3.25
C GLU A 86 -4.52 2.74 3.87
N TYR A 87 -3.50 3.11 4.64
CA TYR A 87 -3.27 4.49 5.03
C TYR A 87 -2.33 5.12 4.01
N ILE A 88 -2.72 6.28 3.46
CA ILE A 88 -1.98 6.97 2.42
C ILE A 88 -1.82 8.44 2.81
N GLU A 89 -0.58 8.92 2.82
CA GLU A 89 -0.25 10.34 2.99
C GLU A 89 -0.03 11.01 1.64
N PHE A 90 -0.44 12.26 1.55
CA PHE A 90 -0.31 13.07 0.35
C PHE A 90 0.55 14.30 0.63
N GLN A 91 1.33 14.67 -0.38
CA GLN A 91 2.06 15.92 -0.41
C GLN A 91 1.72 16.73 -1.66
N SER A 92 2.03 18.03 -1.62
CA SER A 92 1.97 18.93 -2.77
C SER A 92 3.18 18.73 -3.69
N GLU A 93 3.14 19.37 -4.87
CA GLU A 93 4.31 19.46 -5.76
C GLU A 93 5.50 20.18 -5.12
N SER A 94 5.26 21.00 -4.09
CA SER A 94 6.31 21.65 -3.30
C SER A 94 6.76 20.80 -2.11
N GLU A 95 6.38 19.52 -2.07
CA GLU A 95 6.71 18.54 -1.02
C GLU A 95 6.13 18.88 0.37
N GLU A 96 5.12 19.74 0.42
CA GLU A 96 4.41 20.05 1.67
C GLU A 96 3.37 18.98 1.97
N TYR A 97 3.28 18.55 3.23
CA TYR A 97 2.24 17.62 3.68
C TYR A 97 0.86 18.25 3.48
N ILE A 98 -0.05 17.49 2.87
CA ILE A 98 -1.41 17.94 2.57
C ILE A 98 -2.46 17.20 3.40
N GLY A 99 -2.23 15.94 3.74
CA GLY A 99 -3.22 15.16 4.47
C GLY A 99 -3.04 13.67 4.32
N TYR A 100 -3.99 12.93 4.87
CA TYR A 100 -4.06 11.47 4.76
C TYR A 100 -5.47 10.97 4.47
N ILE A 101 -5.54 9.74 3.98
CA ILE A 101 -6.77 8.93 3.94
C ILE A 101 -6.50 7.53 4.48
N ILE A 102 -7.52 6.90 5.06
CA ILE A 102 -7.59 5.46 5.32
C ILE A 102 -8.70 4.90 4.44
N ARG A 103 -8.34 4.04 3.49
CA ARG A 103 -9.25 3.54 2.46
C ARG A 103 -9.27 2.01 2.41
N ASP A 104 -10.45 1.43 2.32
CA ASP A 104 -10.69 0.01 2.05
C ASP A 104 -10.15 -0.37 0.66
N ILE A 105 -9.34 -1.43 0.58
CA ILE A 105 -8.72 -1.82 -0.69
C ILE A 105 -9.69 -2.51 -1.67
N HIS A 106 -10.79 -3.05 -1.18
CA HIS A 106 -11.72 -3.86 -1.97
C HIS A 106 -12.83 -3.02 -2.59
N ASN A 107 -13.47 -2.15 -1.80
CA ASN A 107 -14.61 -1.35 -2.23
C ASN A 107 -14.30 0.16 -2.33
N GLY A 108 -13.12 0.59 -1.86
CA GLY A 108 -12.69 1.98 -1.90
C GLY A 108 -13.37 2.91 -0.90
N HIS A 109 -14.15 2.37 0.05
CA HIS A 109 -14.73 3.12 1.15
C HIS A 109 -13.65 3.80 1.98
N ILE A 110 -13.89 5.04 2.41
CA ILE A 110 -12.99 5.74 3.33
C ILE A 110 -13.48 5.54 4.75
N TYR A 111 -12.57 5.04 5.57
CA TYR A 111 -12.76 4.92 7.00
C TYR A 111 -12.44 6.23 7.74
N ASP A 112 -11.43 6.96 7.29
CA ASP A 112 -11.03 8.24 7.87
C ASP A 112 -10.20 9.09 6.90
N TYR A 113 -10.20 10.41 7.07
CA TYR A 113 -9.34 11.34 6.31
C TYR A 113 -9.10 12.62 7.10
N SER A 114 -7.98 13.29 6.82
CA SER A 114 -7.71 14.63 7.34
C SER A 114 -6.84 15.43 6.39
N ALA A 115 -7.12 16.73 6.28
CA ALA A 115 -6.24 17.72 5.65
C ALA A 115 -5.25 18.34 6.67
N GLU A 116 -5.36 17.97 7.94
CA GLU A 116 -4.58 18.52 9.04
C GLU A 116 -3.92 17.43 9.87
N GLY A 117 -2.63 17.63 10.18
CA GLY A 117 -1.87 16.75 11.05
C GLY A 117 -1.54 15.40 10.40
N ASN A 118 -0.40 14.84 10.81
CA ASN A 118 0.04 13.54 10.35
C ASN A 118 -0.33 12.48 11.41
N LEU A 119 -1.39 11.70 11.14
CA LEU A 119 -1.88 10.68 12.06
C LEU A 119 -0.76 9.70 12.42
N PHE A 120 -0.21 8.98 11.44
CA PHE A 120 0.77 7.93 11.73
C PHE A 120 2.06 8.47 12.34
N GLU A 121 2.61 9.58 11.86
CA GLU A 121 3.79 10.20 12.48
C GLU A 121 3.54 10.54 13.93
N GLY A 122 2.37 11.12 14.24
CA GLY A 122 1.99 11.47 15.61
C GLY A 122 1.84 10.24 16.51
N LEU A 123 1.15 9.20 16.04
CA LEU A 123 0.93 7.97 16.81
C LEU A 123 2.24 7.19 17.04
N LEU A 124 3.07 7.07 16.01
CA LEU A 124 4.37 6.41 16.09
C LEU A 124 5.31 7.16 17.04
N THR A 125 5.43 8.49 16.88
CA THR A 125 6.29 9.32 17.73
C THR A 125 5.91 9.23 19.20
N LYS A 126 4.61 9.32 19.53
CA LYS A 126 4.13 9.15 20.91
C LYS A 126 4.49 7.79 21.49
N SER A 127 4.48 6.75 20.65
CA SER A 127 4.81 5.38 21.02
C SER A 127 6.32 5.10 21.04
N GLY A 128 7.17 6.09 20.73
CA GLY A 128 8.62 5.92 20.61
C GLY A 128 9.04 5.10 19.39
N LEU A 129 8.23 5.13 18.33
CA LEU A 129 8.42 4.41 17.07
C LEU A 129 8.62 5.38 15.90
N THR A 130 9.03 4.84 14.77
CA THR A 130 9.28 5.55 13.51
C THR A 130 8.49 4.92 12.37
N TYR A 131 8.49 5.56 11.20
CA TYR A 131 7.91 4.96 9.99
C TYR A 131 8.62 3.67 9.57
N ASP A 132 9.92 3.54 9.82
CA ASP A 132 10.65 2.31 9.51
C ASP A 132 10.09 1.12 10.29
N ASP A 133 9.65 1.35 11.54
CA ASP A 133 8.95 0.34 12.32
C ASP A 133 7.63 -0.05 11.64
N ALA A 134 6.83 0.92 11.21
CA ALA A 134 5.55 0.67 10.53
C ALA A 134 5.72 -0.06 9.19
N PHE A 135 6.78 0.24 8.42
CA PHE A 135 7.04 -0.40 7.12
C PHE A 135 7.58 -1.83 7.23
N THR A 136 8.21 -2.17 8.36
CA THR A 136 8.82 -3.49 8.56
C THR A 136 7.99 -4.42 9.46
N SER A 137 6.94 -3.88 10.07
CA SER A 137 6.08 -4.57 11.04
C SER A 137 4.68 -4.79 10.51
N LYS A 138 3.87 -5.55 11.25
CA LYS A 138 2.45 -5.70 10.94
C LYS A 138 1.65 -4.60 11.60
N VAL A 139 0.90 -3.83 10.83
CA VAL A 139 -0.01 -2.80 11.33
C VAL A 139 -1.45 -3.32 11.25
N TYR A 140 -2.03 -3.64 12.39
CA TYR A 140 -3.40 -4.13 12.49
C TYR A 140 -4.39 -2.97 12.60
N PHE A 141 -5.49 -3.08 11.87
CA PHE A 141 -6.55 -2.07 11.82
C PHE A 141 -7.88 -2.71 12.19
N VAL A 142 -8.39 -2.34 13.37
CA VAL A 142 -9.71 -2.76 13.84
C VAL A 142 -10.77 -1.75 13.39
N ASN A 143 -10.46 -0.45 13.52
CA ASN A 143 -11.24 0.70 13.05
C ASN A 143 -10.36 1.98 13.14
N PRO A 144 -10.82 3.18 12.67
CA PRO A 144 -10.04 4.42 12.69
C PRO A 144 -9.45 4.86 14.04
N PHE A 145 -10.01 4.38 15.16
CA PHE A 145 -9.58 4.76 16.49
C PHE A 145 -8.88 3.60 17.24
N GLU A 146 -8.67 2.46 16.57
CA GLU A 146 -8.07 1.25 17.14
C GLU A 146 -7.09 0.65 16.12
N ILE A 147 -5.83 1.07 16.24
CA ILE A 147 -4.72 0.67 15.38
C ILE A 147 -3.61 0.10 16.26
N TYR A 148 -3.04 -1.02 15.85
CA TYR A 148 -1.98 -1.70 16.59
C TYR A 148 -0.79 -1.99 15.66
N ILE A 149 0.40 -2.07 16.23
CA ILE A 149 1.60 -2.50 15.50
C ILE A 149 2.27 -3.65 16.22
N GLU A 150 2.44 -4.78 15.54
CA GLU A 150 3.23 -5.92 16.02
C GLU A 150 4.63 -5.84 15.41
N LEU A 151 5.59 -5.44 16.27
CA LEU A 151 6.99 -5.31 15.92
C LEU A 151 7.62 -6.68 15.62
N VAL A 152 8.75 -6.69 14.91
CA VAL A 152 9.49 -7.92 14.55
C VAL A 152 9.84 -8.81 15.76
N GLY A 153 9.96 -8.23 16.97
CA GLY A 153 10.17 -8.96 18.22
C GLY A 153 8.93 -9.59 18.85
N GLY A 154 7.76 -9.48 18.21
CA GLY A 154 6.46 -9.98 18.70
C GLY A 154 5.77 -9.06 19.72
N LYS A 155 6.35 -7.90 20.01
CA LYS A 155 5.75 -6.89 20.89
C LYS A 155 4.62 -6.19 20.13
N ILE A 156 3.43 -6.16 20.71
CA ILE A 156 2.26 -5.50 20.11
C ILE A 156 2.02 -4.18 20.85
N ILE A 157 2.06 -3.07 20.13
CA ILE A 157 1.81 -1.73 20.67
C ILE A 157 0.45 -1.24 20.21
N ASP A 158 -0.36 -0.78 21.16
CA ASP A 158 -1.56 0.01 20.89
C ASP A 158 -1.13 1.43 20.51
N LEU A 159 -1.43 1.82 19.27
CA LEU A 159 -1.10 3.14 18.74
C LEU A 159 -2.15 4.19 19.13
N MET A 160 -3.33 3.78 19.62
CA MET A 160 -4.41 4.69 20.01
C MET A 160 -5.03 4.28 21.36
N PRO A 161 -4.23 4.15 22.44
CA PRO A 161 -4.72 3.68 23.72
C PRO A 161 -5.74 4.66 24.30
N ALA A 162 -6.89 4.14 24.70
CA ALA A 162 -7.97 4.92 25.33
C ALA A 162 -7.53 5.67 26.60
N SER A 163 -6.43 5.24 27.23
CA SER A 163 -5.83 5.92 28.39
C SER A 163 -5.08 7.21 28.04
N GLY A 164 -4.76 7.44 26.76
CA GLY A 164 -3.92 8.54 26.30
C GLY A 164 -2.46 8.48 26.79
N THR A 165 -2.07 7.39 27.44
CA THR A 165 -0.70 7.16 27.93
C THR A 165 0.07 6.33 26.93
N TYR A 166 1.31 6.69 26.63
CA TYR A 166 2.12 6.03 25.60
C TYR A 166 3.53 5.68 26.11
N PRO A 167 4.15 4.60 25.61
CA PRO A 167 3.56 3.54 24.79
C PRO A 167 2.71 2.58 25.64
N VAL A 168 1.75 1.88 25.00
CA VAL A 168 0.98 0.80 25.64
C VAL A 168 1.23 -0.50 24.89
N GLU A 169 1.81 -1.47 25.58
CA GLU A 169 1.97 -2.83 25.07
C GLU A 169 0.73 -3.65 25.42
N ILE A 170 0.25 -4.42 24.45
CA ILE A 170 -0.86 -5.35 24.62
C ILE A 170 -0.43 -6.78 24.30
N THR A 171 -1.17 -7.74 24.83
CA THR A 171 -1.01 -9.15 24.50
C THR A 171 -1.75 -9.50 23.22
N LYS A 172 -1.36 -10.63 22.61
CA LYS A 172 -2.08 -11.17 21.44
C LYS A 172 -3.56 -11.43 21.73
N ASN A 173 -3.90 -11.93 22.92
CA ASN A 173 -5.30 -12.15 23.31
C ASN A 173 -6.10 -10.84 23.32
N GLN A 174 -5.51 -9.74 23.80
CA GLN A 174 -6.18 -8.44 23.79
C GLN A 174 -6.40 -7.91 22.36
N LEU A 175 -5.47 -8.19 21.44
CA LEU A 175 -5.65 -7.87 20.02
C LEU A 175 -6.81 -8.69 19.41
N GLU A 176 -6.85 -9.99 19.70
CA GLU A 176 -7.94 -10.88 19.25
C GLU A 176 -9.30 -10.46 19.82
N ASP A 177 -9.35 -10.02 21.08
CA ASP A 177 -10.55 -9.47 21.71
C ASP A 177 -11.02 -8.18 21.01
N ALA A 178 -10.09 -7.29 20.62
CA ALA A 178 -10.42 -6.06 19.91
C ALA A 178 -11.12 -6.35 18.57
N PHE A 179 -10.57 -7.27 17.77
CA PHE A 179 -11.20 -7.71 16.52
C PHE A 179 -12.56 -8.37 16.72
N SER A 180 -12.73 -9.14 17.79
CA SER A 180 -13.97 -9.86 18.08
C SER A 180 -15.13 -8.94 18.50
N LEU A 181 -14.81 -7.80 19.12
CA LEU A 181 -15.80 -6.89 19.69
C LEU A 181 -16.14 -5.70 18.79
N ARG A 182 -15.19 -5.24 17.97
CA ARG A 182 -15.24 -3.89 17.35
C ARG A 182 -14.72 -3.83 15.92
N SER A 183 -14.57 -4.98 15.25
CA SER A 183 -14.17 -4.99 13.85
C SER A 183 -15.16 -4.23 12.98
N VAL A 184 -14.65 -3.44 12.04
CA VAL A 184 -15.46 -2.92 10.95
C VAL A 184 -16.17 -4.10 10.25
N GLU A 185 -17.49 -4.03 10.12
CA GLU A 185 -18.24 -4.98 9.29
C GLU A 185 -17.84 -4.79 7.82
N TYR A 186 -16.96 -5.67 7.32
CA TYR A 186 -16.69 -5.76 5.88
C TYR A 186 -17.97 -6.24 5.20
N ARG A 187 -18.68 -5.33 4.52
CA ARG A 187 -19.70 -5.75 3.55
C ARG A 187 -18.97 -6.42 2.38
N ASN A 188 -18.88 -7.74 2.45
CA ASN A 188 -18.63 -8.57 1.29
C ASN A 188 -19.71 -8.26 0.26
N SER A 189 -19.38 -7.43 -0.74
CA SER A 189 -20.18 -7.30 -1.95
C SER A 189 -19.98 -8.55 -2.80
N SER A 190 -20.51 -9.67 -2.32
CA SER A 190 -20.61 -10.92 -3.06
C SER A 190 -21.93 -11.60 -2.69
N ASN A 191 -22.98 -11.16 -3.39
CA ASN A 191 -24.23 -11.85 -3.73
C ASN A 191 -25.43 -10.91 -3.59
N GLU A 192 -25.61 -10.02 -4.56
CA GLU A 192 -26.97 -9.72 -5.01
C GLU A 192 -27.20 -10.50 -6.31
N LYS A 193 -28.29 -11.29 -6.25
CA LYS A 193 -28.73 -12.28 -7.23
C LYS A 193 -29.17 -11.65 -8.56
#